data_AF-A5HM74-F1
#
_entry.id   AF-A5HM74-F1
#
_cell.length_a   1.000
_cell.length_b   1.000
_cell.length_c   1.000
_cell.angle_alpha   90.00
_cell.angle_beta   90.00
_cell.angle_gamma   90.00
#
_symmetry.space_group_name_H-M   'P 1'
#
loop_
_entity.id
_entity.type
_entity.pdbx_description
1 polymer ?
#
loop_
_entity_poly.entity_id
_entity_poly.type
_entity_poly.pdbx_seq_one_letter_code
_entity_poly.pdbx_strand_id
1 'polypeptide(L)' 'DNCLLKYQALLLEGPVMWLHTCATLNPATFLPDNEKKIEHNCQQVIAQTYATRGDLLEVPLTDPDLNLYTDESSFVEKGI' A
#
# COMPACT_ATOMS: atom_id res chain seq x y z
N ASP A 1 16.14 10.62 12.29
CA ASP A 1 14.87 11.29 12.63
C ASP A 1 13.76 10.30 12.87
N ASN A 2 13.04 10.42 13.99
CA ASN A 2 11.84 9.62 14.25
C ASN A 2 10.62 10.38 13.73
N CYS A 3 10.36 10.26 12.42
CA CYS A 3 9.25 10.94 11.76
C CYS A 3 7.89 10.58 12.41
N LEU A 4 7.74 9.34 12.87
CA LEU A 4 6.51 8.87 13.52
C LEU A 4 6.20 9.65 14.81
N LEU A 5 7.19 9.83 15.69
CA LEU A 5 7.01 10.56 16.95
C LEU A 5 6.59 12.03 16.73
N LYS A 6 7.07 12.67 15.65
CA LYS A 6 6.68 14.04 15.28
C LYS A 6 5.18 14.10 14.92
N TYR A 7 4.69 13.15 14.13
CA TYR A 7 3.28 13.09 13.77
C TYR A 7 2.40 12.66 14.94
N GLN A 8 2.88 11.77 15.80
CA GLN A 8 2.13 11.34 16.99
C GLN A 8 1.85 12.53 17.92
N ALA A 9 2.88 13.33 18.22
CA ALA A 9 2.74 14.50 19.08
C ALA A 9 1.76 15.54 18.49
N LEU A 10 1.74 15.72 17.17
CA LEU A 10 0.86 16.69 16.51
C LEU A 10 -0.58 16.19 16.36
N LEU A 11 -0.75 14.92 15.99
CA LEU A 11 -2.06 14.38 15.61
C LEU A 11 -2.83 13.79 16.80
N LEU A 12 -2.14 13.29 17.83
CA LEU A 12 -2.77 12.69 19.01
C LEU A 12 -2.67 13.56 20.26
N GLU A 13 -1.54 14.24 20.45
CA GLU A 13 -1.25 14.99 21.68
C GLU A 13 -1.43 16.52 21.52
N GLY A 14 -1.70 16.98 20.29
CA GLY A 14 -1.97 18.37 19.94
C GLY A 14 -3.40 18.85 20.30
N PRO A 15 -3.76 20.11 19.99
CA PRO A 15 -5.10 20.64 20.23
C PRO A 15 -6.18 19.77 19.55
N VAL A 16 -7.39 19.78 20.10
CA VAL A 16 -8.51 18.91 19.70
C VAL A 16 -8.73 18.95 18.18
N MET A 17 -8.24 17.90 17.51
CA MET A 17 -8.39 17.69 16.08
C MET A 17 -9.40 16.59 15.84
N TRP A 18 -10.36 16.85 14.96
CA TRP A 18 -11.37 15.87 14.57
C TRP A 18 -10.95 15.22 13.25
N LEU A 19 -10.70 13.91 13.30
CA LEU A 19 -10.46 13.13 12.10
C LEU A 19 -11.81 12.67 11.54
N HIS A 20 -12.04 12.97 10.27
CA HIS A 20 -13.21 12.51 9.53
C HIS A 20 -12.77 11.57 8.41
N THR A 21 -13.51 10.48 8.24
CA THR A 21 -13.27 9.54 7.14
C THR A 21 -13.82 10.11 5.84
N CYS A 22 -13.01 10.19 4.79
CA CYS A 22 -13.44 10.49 3.43
C CYS A 22 -13.02 9.34 2.52
N ALA A 23 -13.99 8.78 1.79
CA ALA A 23 -13.78 7.62 0.93
C ALA A 23 -13.12 7.99 -0.41
N THR A 24 -13.47 9.16 -0.96
CA THR A 24 -12.97 9.63 -2.25
C THR A 24 -12.98 11.15 -2.27
N LEU A 25 -11.96 11.73 -2.90
CA LEU A 25 -11.87 13.16 -3.18
C LEU A 25 -11.91 13.37 -4.69
N ASN A 26 -12.65 14.38 -5.12
CA ASN A 26 -12.57 14.83 -6.50
C ASN A 26 -11.15 15.40 -6.76
N PRO A 27 -10.40 14.93 -7.78
CA PRO A 27 -9.03 15.38 -8.01
C PRO A 27 -8.89 16.86 -8.38
N ALA A 28 -9.93 17.46 -8.96
CA ALA A 28 -9.91 18.87 -9.38
C ALA A 28 -10.30 19.82 -8.23
N THR A 29 -11.26 19.43 -7.39
CA THR A 29 -11.79 20.31 -6.34
C THR A 29 -11.30 19.97 -4.94
N PHE A 30 -10.71 18.79 -4.73
CA PHE A 30 -10.33 18.23 -3.42
C PHE A 30 -11.46 18.17 -2.40
N LEU A 31 -12.71 18.20 -2.87
CA LEU A 31 -13.88 18.04 -2.02
C LEU A 31 -14.27 16.56 -1.93
N PRO A 32 -14.91 16.14 -0.82
CA PRO A 32 -15.49 14.81 -0.71
C PRO A 32 -16.45 14.59 -1.87
N ASP A 33 -16.29 13.48 -2.59
CA ASP A 33 -17.28 13.07 -3.57
C ASP A 33 -18.54 12.58 -2.83
N ASN A 34 -19.73 12.83 -3.38
CA ASN A 34 -21.01 12.44 -2.76
C ASN A 34 -21.30 10.93 -2.88
N GLU A 35 -20.32 10.14 -3.34
CA GLU A 35 -20.46 8.70 -3.46
C GLU A 35 -20.47 8.00 -2.09
N LYS A 36 -21.26 6.93 -2.03
CA LYS A 36 -21.73 6.25 -0.81
C LYS A 36 -20.66 6.09 0.28
N LYS A 37 -21.11 6.23 1.54
CA LYS A 37 -20.37 5.85 2.75
C LYS A 37 -19.84 4.42 2.61
N ILE A 38 -18.53 4.26 2.42
CA ILE A 38 -17.89 2.96 2.33
C ILE A 38 -17.81 2.35 3.74
N GLU A 39 -18.23 1.09 3.86
CA GLU A 39 -18.01 0.28 5.06
C GLU A 39 -16.52 -0.07 5.16
N HIS A 40 -15.84 0.46 6.17
CA HIS A 40 -14.41 0.26 6.35
C HIS A 40 -14.13 -1.15 6.88
N ASN A 41 -13.89 -2.12 6.01
CA ASN A 41 -13.46 -3.45 6.40
C ASN A 41 -11.95 -3.45 6.71
N CYS A 42 -11.61 -3.25 7.99
CA CYS A 42 -10.24 -3.18 8.48
C CYS A 42 -9.38 -4.39 8.09
N GLN A 43 -9.98 -5.58 7.88
CA GLN A 43 -9.23 -6.78 7.53
C GLN A 43 -8.64 -6.71 6.12
N GLN A 44 -9.35 -6.09 5.17
CA GLN A 44 -8.88 -5.94 3.79
C GLN A 44 -7.69 -4.97 3.68
N VAL A 45 -7.72 -3.89 4.48
CA VAL A 45 -6.64 -2.88 4.53
C VAL A 45 -5.36 -3.47 5.14
N ILE A 46 -5.49 -4.28 6.19
CA ILE A 46 -4.35 -4.96 6.82
C ILE A 46 -3.71 -5.96 5.84
N ALA A 47 -4.51 -6.71 5.09
CA ALA A 47 -4.02 -7.63 4.08
C ALA A 47 -3.24 -6.93 2.95
N GLN A 48 -3.67 -5.75 2.50
CA GLN A 48 -2.92 -4.93 1.53
C GLN A 48 -1.57 -4.48 2.08
N THR A 49 -1.49 -4.16 3.36
CA THR A 49 -0.24 -3.71 4.01
C THR A 49 0.78 -4.85 4.13
N TYR A 50 0.31 -6.10 4.17
CA TYR A 50 1.14 -7.30 4.28
C TYR A 50 1.50 -7.94 2.92
N ALA A 51 0.94 -7.44 1.81
CA ALA A 51 1.30 -7.93 0.49
C ALA A 51 2.74 -7.53 0.18
N THR A 52 3.60 -8.52 -0.05
CA THR A 52 4.94 -8.36 -0.64
C THR A 52 4.79 -7.71 -2.02
N ARG A 53 4.92 -6.38 -2.09
CA ARG A 53 4.84 -5.54 -3.32
C ARG A 53 3.58 -5.78 -4.15
N GLY A 54 2.44 -5.21 -3.73
CA GLY A 54 1.21 -5.22 -4.51
C GLY A 54 1.28 -4.46 -5.85
N ASP A 55 2.36 -3.70 -6.08
CA ASP A 55 2.68 -3.02 -7.34
C ASP A 55 3.40 -3.94 -8.35
N LEU A 56 3.86 -5.13 -7.93
CA LEU A 56 4.51 -6.08 -8.82
C LEU A 56 3.45 -6.76 -9.68
N LEU A 57 3.45 -6.42 -10.97
CA LEU A 57 2.57 -7.03 -11.97
C LEU A 57 3.32 -8.13 -12.71
N GLU A 58 2.61 -9.19 -13.10
CA GLU A 58 3.10 -10.22 -14.02
C GLU A 58 3.17 -9.71 -15.49
N VAL A 59 3.23 -8.39 -15.68
CA VAL A 59 3.29 -7.72 -16.98
C VAL A 59 4.67 -7.08 -17.13
N PRO A 60 5.38 -7.31 -18.25
CA PRO A 60 6.66 -6.67 -18.50
C PRO A 60 6.58 -5.14 -18.44
N LEU A 61 7.63 -4.50 -17.95
CA LEU A 61 7.75 -3.04 -17.99
C LEU A 61 7.88 -2.57 -19.44
N THR A 62 7.24 -1.43 -19.76
CA THR A 62 7.31 -0.82 -21.10
C THR A 62 8.73 -0.35 -21.46
N ASP A 63 9.49 0.11 -20.46
CA ASP A 63 10.87 0.59 -20.62
C ASP A 63 11.71 0.18 -19.40
N PRO A 64 12.24 -1.06 -19.36
CA PRO A 64 13.03 -1.54 -18.25
C PRO A 64 14.49 -1.09 -18.37
N ASP A 65 15.08 -0.63 -17.25
CA ASP A 65 16.51 -0.35 -17.17
C ASP A 65 17.36 -1.61 -17.47
N LEU A 66 16.87 -2.79 -17.07
CA LEU A 66 17.53 -4.09 -17.28
C LEU A 66 16.49 -5.19 -17.55
N ASN A 67 16.82 -6.09 -18.48
CA ASN A 67 16.09 -7.32 -18.72
C ASN A 67 16.87 -8.50 -18.14
N LEU A 68 16.43 -9.00 -16.99
CA LEU A 68 17.07 -10.10 -16.26
C LEU A 68 16.30 -11.40 -16.45
N TYR A 69 17.02 -12.51 -16.50
CA TYR A 69 16.46 -13.86 -16.61
C TYR A 69 17.04 -14.71 -15.48
N THR A 70 16.20 -15.52 -14.86
CA THR A 70 16.60 -16.49 -13.83
C THR A 70 16.16 -17.86 -14.29
N ASP A 71 17.12 -18.76 -14.49
CA ASP A 71 16.86 -20.17 -14.60
C ASP A 71 17.04 -20.83 -13.24
N GLU A 72 16.12 -21.70 -12.86
CA GLU A 72 16.27 -22.52 -11.67
C GLU A 72 16.43 -23.98 -12.11
N SER A 73 17.55 -24.58 -11.72
CA SER A 73 17.83 -25.99 -11.94
C SER A 73 18.29 -26.62 -10.63
N SER A 74 17.52 -27.58 -10.14
CA SER A 74 17.87 -28.42 -9.00
C SER A 74 17.54 -29.86 -9.33
N PHE A 75 18.52 -30.75 -9.21
CA PHE A 75 18.33 -32.19 -9.40
C PHE A 75 19.18 -32.96 -8.39
N VAL A 76 18.60 -34.05 -7.87
CA VAL A 76 19.29 -35.00 -6.99
C VAL A 76 19.41 -36.32 -7.74
N GLU A 77 20.64 -36.70 -8.09
CA GLU A 77 20.91 -37.99 -8.68
C GLU A 77 21.06 -39.04 -7.58
N LYS A 78 20.15 -40.04 -7.55
CA LYS A 78 20.07 -41.10 -6.52
C LYS A 78 19.81 -40.55 -5.11
N GLY A 79 18.60 -40.03 -4.90
CA GLY A 79 18.07 -39.80 -3.55
C GLY A 79 18.14 -41.09 -2.71
N ILE A 80 18.32 -40.94 -1.40
CA ILE A 80 18.42 -42.04 -0.42
C ILE A 80 17.15 -42.90 -0.42
#